data_AF-A0A420UTF7-F1
#
_entry.id   AF-A0A420UTF7-F1
#
_cell.length_a   1.000
_cell.length_b   1.000
_cell.length_c   1.000
_cell.angle_alpha   90.00
_cell.angle_beta   90.00
_cell.angle_gamma   90.00
#
_symmetry.space_group_name_H-M   'P 1'
#
loop_
_entity.id
_entity.type
_entity.pdbx_description
1 polymer ?
#
loop_
_entity_poly.entity_id
_entity_poly.type
_entity_poly.pdbx_seq_one_letter_code
_entity_poly.pdbx_strand_id
1 'polypeptide(L)'
;ATIFFPAWPLMGKMLIAAAFALAGTALFLRILRAVPLRDTLLVPLVGIMLGGIIGAVTTFFAYRFELLASLLAWNMGDFSGILRGRYELLWIGLGCTILAYIAADRFTVAGMGKDFTTNLGLNYQRVMVLGLVIVSLVSAVVLV
;
A
#
# COMPACT_ATOMS: atom_id res chain seq x y z
N ALA A 1 -4.52 15.08 -4.92
CA ALA A 1 -5.26 15.73 -3.81
C ALA A 1 -4.67 17.10 -3.45
N THR A 2 -3.35 17.20 -3.27
CA THR A 2 -2.66 18.45 -2.88
C THR A 2 -2.84 19.61 -3.87
N ILE A 3 -3.00 19.33 -5.16
CA ILE A 3 -3.14 20.33 -6.23
C ILE A 3 -4.59 20.81 -6.40
N PHE A 4 -5.57 19.90 -6.32
CA PHE A 4 -6.97 20.20 -6.64
C PHE A 4 -7.82 20.59 -5.42
N PHE A 5 -7.43 20.14 -4.21
CA PHE A 5 -8.18 20.40 -2.98
C PHE A 5 -7.23 20.68 -1.80
N PRO A 6 -6.60 21.87 -1.75
CA PRO A 6 -5.68 22.22 -0.67
C PRO A 6 -6.35 22.21 0.72
N ALA A 7 -7.62 22.61 0.80
CA ALA A 7 -8.42 22.72 2.03
C ALA A 7 -9.17 21.45 2.45
N TRP A 8 -8.99 20.31 1.75
CA TRP A 8 -9.66 19.07 2.16
C TRP A 8 -9.14 18.53 3.50
N PRO A 9 -10.01 17.95 4.33
CA PRO A 9 -9.61 17.31 5.58
C PRO A 9 -8.49 16.30 5.33
N LEU A 10 -7.56 16.18 6.29
CA LEU A 10 -6.43 15.24 6.20
C LEU A 10 -6.91 13.82 5.84
N MET A 11 -8.06 13.43 6.39
CA MET A 11 -8.75 12.17 6.13
C MET A 11 -9.06 11.92 4.64
N GLY A 12 -9.44 12.96 3.89
CA GLY A 12 -9.73 12.85 2.46
C GLY A 12 -8.48 12.64 1.62
N LYS A 13 -7.35 13.25 2.01
CA LYS A 13 -6.05 13.04 1.35
C LYS A 13 -5.55 11.60 1.57
N MET A 14 -5.73 11.06 2.77
CA MET A 14 -5.42 9.66 3.08
C MET A 14 -6.30 8.67 2.33
N LEU A 15 -7.61 8.91 2.22
CA LEU A 15 -8.49 8.01 1.46
C LEU A 15 -8.08 7.92 0.00
N ILE A 16 -7.70 9.05 -0.62
CA ILE A 16 -7.18 9.06 -1.99
C ILE A 16 -5.85 8.30 -2.08
N ALA A 17 -4.93 8.53 -1.14
CA ALA A 17 -3.65 7.82 -1.10
C ALA A 17 -3.83 6.30 -0.92
N ALA A 18 -4.71 5.90 0.00
CA ALA A 18 -5.07 4.51 0.24
C ALA A 18 -5.73 3.85 -0.98
N ALA A 19 -6.64 4.56 -1.65
CA ALA A 19 -7.25 4.08 -2.89
C ALA A 19 -6.21 3.89 -4.01
N PHE A 20 -5.27 4.83 -4.17
CA PHE A 20 -4.16 4.70 -5.11
C PHE A 20 -3.21 3.56 -4.74
N ALA A 21 -2.92 3.37 -3.45
CA ALA A 21 -2.11 2.24 -2.97
C ALA A 21 -2.79 0.90 -3.30
N LEU A 22 -4.08 0.75 -2.96
CA LEU A 22 -4.88 -0.43 -3.30
C LEU A 22 -4.91 -0.67 -4.81
N ALA A 23 -5.14 0.37 -5.61
CA ALA A 23 -5.15 0.26 -7.07
C ALA A 23 -3.78 -0.15 -7.63
N GLY A 24 -2.70 0.42 -7.09
CA GLY A 24 -1.32 0.06 -7.45
C GLY A 24 -1.00 -1.39 -7.11
N THR A 25 -1.39 -1.86 -5.92
CA THR A 25 -1.20 -3.27 -5.55
C THR A 25 -2.07 -4.21 -6.38
N ALA A 26 -3.32 -3.84 -6.67
CA ALA A 26 -4.19 -4.61 -7.54
C ALA A 26 -3.65 -4.71 -8.97
N LEU A 27 -3.12 -3.61 -9.50
CA LEU A 27 -2.44 -3.57 -10.80
C LEU A 27 -1.21 -4.48 -10.81
N PHE A 28 -0.36 -4.40 -9.78
CA PHE A 28 0.81 -5.26 -9.63
C PHE A 28 0.45 -6.74 -9.62
N LEU A 29 -0.55 -7.13 -8.82
CA LEU A 29 -1.05 -8.50 -8.78
C LEU A 29 -1.66 -8.95 -10.11
N ARG A 30 -2.32 -8.05 -10.84
CA ARG A 30 -2.88 -8.34 -12.16
C ARG A 30 -1.78 -8.61 -13.18
N ILE A 31 -0.70 -7.82 -13.17
CA ILE A 31 0.48 -8.03 -14.02
C ILE A 31 1.12 -9.38 -13.69
N LEU A 32 1.31 -9.70 -12.41
CA LEU A 32 1.89 -10.98 -11.99
C LEU A 32 1.06 -12.19 -12.45
N ARG A 33 -0.27 -12.09 -12.42
CA ARG A 33 -1.15 -13.18 -12.90
C ARG A 33 -1.10 -13.37 -14.42
N ALA A 34 -0.78 -12.32 -15.17
CA ALA A 34 -0.69 -12.38 -16.63
C ALA A 34 0.65 -12.97 -17.11
N VAL A 35 1.70 -12.91 -16.28
CA VAL A 35 3.03 -13.45 -16.61
C VAL A 35 3.14 -14.89 -16.09
N PRO A 36 3.54 -15.88 -16.92
CA PRO A 36 3.80 -17.23 -16.43
C PRO A 36 5.01 -17.21 -15.48
N LEU A 37 4.73 -17.22 -14.18
CA LEU A 37 5.72 -17.23 -13.10
C LEU A 37 6.52 -18.53 -13.15
N ARG A 38 7.66 -18.53 -13.84
CA ARG A 38 8.62 -19.65 -13.87
C ARG A 38 9.81 -19.42 -12.95
N ASP A 39 10.13 -18.17 -12.62
CA ASP A 39 11.26 -17.78 -11.77
C ASP A 39 10.82 -16.92 -10.58
N THR A 40 11.38 -17.21 -9.41
CA THR A 40 11.15 -16.46 -8.16
C THR A 40 11.65 -15.02 -8.23
N LEU A 41 12.63 -14.73 -9.09
CA LEU A 41 13.18 -13.38 -9.32
C LEU A 41 12.26 -12.48 -10.15
N LEU A 42 11.26 -13.05 -10.84
CA LEU A 42 10.37 -12.32 -11.74
C LEU A 42 9.48 -11.34 -10.95
N VAL A 43 9.08 -11.73 -9.73
CA VAL A 43 8.20 -10.93 -8.87
C VAL A 43 8.88 -9.60 -8.44
N PRO A 44 10.09 -9.59 -7.84
CA PRO A 44 10.81 -8.35 -7.54
C PRO A 44 11.11 -7.50 -8.77
N LEU A 45 11.52 -8.12 -9.89
CA LEU A 45 11.89 -7.39 -11.10
C LEU A 45 10.72 -6.59 -11.67
N VAL A 46 9.54 -7.22 -11.78
CA VAL A 46 8.30 -6.55 -12.21
C VAL A 46 7.95 -5.41 -11.26
N GLY A 47 8.18 -5.59 -9.96
CA GLY A 47 7.97 -4.56 -8.95
C GLY A 47 8.85 -3.33 -9.19
N ILE A 48 10.14 -3.53 -9.44
CA ILE A 48 11.09 -2.45 -9.74
C ILE A 48 10.70 -1.74 -11.05
N MET A 49 10.33 -2.48 -12.09
CA MET A 49 9.92 -1.90 -13.38
C MET A 49 8.64 -1.07 -13.25
N LEU A 50 7.61 -1.60 -12.59
CA LEU A 50 6.35 -0.89 -12.35
C LEU A 50 6.57 0.36 -11.48
N GLY A 51 7.39 0.23 -10.44
CA GLY A 51 7.79 1.36 -9.59
C GLY A 51 8.50 2.46 -10.37
N GLY A 52 9.38 2.10 -11.30
CA GLY A 52 10.05 3.04 -12.20
C GLY A 52 9.07 3.79 -13.11
N ILE A 53 8.08 3.11 -13.69
CA ILE A 53 7.04 3.73 -14.52
C ILE A 53 6.21 4.72 -13.70
N ILE A 54 5.71 4.30 -12.53
CA ILE A 54 4.91 5.16 -11.64
C ILE A 54 5.76 6.36 -11.18
N GLY A 55 7.03 6.13 -10.83
CA GLY A 55 7.98 7.16 -10.45
C GLY A 55 8.22 8.19 -11.55
N ALA A 56 8.42 7.76 -12.80
CA ALA A 56 8.61 8.65 -13.94
C ALA A 56 7.38 9.55 -14.19
N VAL A 57 6.17 8.97 -14.13
CA VAL A 57 4.92 9.73 -14.25
C VAL A 57 4.79 10.74 -13.10
N THR A 58 5.10 10.33 -11.88
CA THR A 58 5.04 11.19 -10.69
C THR A 58 6.02 12.36 -10.81
N THR A 59 7.26 12.09 -11.24
CA THR A 59 8.29 13.12 -11.47
C THR A 59 7.89 14.09 -12.58
N PHE A 60 7.30 13.61 -13.69
CA PHE A 60 6.81 14.48 -14.76
C PHE A 60 5.76 15.48 -14.24
N PHE A 61 4.78 15.01 -13.46
CA PHE A 61 3.79 15.91 -12.86
C PHE A 61 4.42 16.85 -11.83
N ALA A 62 5.34 16.37 -10.99
CA ALA A 62 6.02 17.21 -10.02
C ALA A 62 6.83 18.32 -10.69
N TYR A 63 7.49 18.02 -11.81
CA TYR A 63 8.18 19.01 -12.62
C TYR A 63 7.19 20.02 -13.21
N ARG A 64 6.09 19.56 -13.80
CA ARG A 64 5.10 20.44 -14.46
C ARG A 64 4.42 21.43 -13.52
N PHE A 65 4.26 21.05 -12.24
CA PHE A 65 3.59 21.85 -11.21
C PHE A 65 4.55 22.52 -10.22
N GLU A 66 5.86 22.55 -10.51
CA GLU A 66 6.89 23.14 -9.62
C GLU A 66 6.90 22.53 -8.20
N LEU A 67 6.55 21.24 -8.09
CA LEU A 67 6.47 20.48 -6.83
C LEU A 67 7.70 19.57 -6.63
N LEU A 68 8.77 19.76 -7.39
CA LEU A 68 9.94 18.89 -7.35
C LEU A 68 10.58 18.85 -5.95
N ALA A 69 10.69 20.02 -5.30
CA ALA A 69 11.21 20.12 -3.94
C ALA A 69 10.32 19.40 -2.91
N SER A 70 9.00 19.56 -3.03
CA SER A 70 8.04 18.84 -2.17
C SER A 70 8.11 17.33 -2.38
N LEU A 71 8.29 16.86 -3.62
CA LEU A 71 8.48 15.44 -3.92
C LEU A 71 9.75 14.88 -3.29
N LEU A 72 10.86 15.63 -3.32
CA LEU A 72 12.13 15.23 -2.71
C LEU A 72 12.02 15.14 -1.18
N ALA A 73 11.39 16.14 -0.54
CA ALA A 73 11.13 16.11 0.89
C ALA A 73 10.25 14.91 1.29
N TRP A 74 9.26 14.57 0.46
CA TRP A 74 8.39 13.42 0.69
C TRP A 74 9.12 12.07 0.51
N ASN A 75 10.02 11.95 -0.46
CA ASN A 75 10.83 10.75 -0.65
C ASN A 75 11.85 10.52 0.48
N MET A 76 12.39 11.59 1.05
CA MET A 76 13.33 11.49 2.18
C MET A 76 12.63 11.27 3.53
N GLY A 77 11.31 11.49 3.59
CA GLY A 77 10.53 11.41 4.82
C GLY A 77 10.79 12.62 5.71
N ASP A 78 9.84 13.56 5.77
CA ASP A 78 9.94 14.73 6.65
C ASP A 78 8.92 14.65 7.80
N PHE A 79 9.43 14.66 9.03
CA PHE A 79 8.66 14.66 10.27
C PHE A 79 8.35 16.07 10.80
N SER A 80 8.81 17.14 10.14
CA SER A 80 8.57 18.53 10.56
C SER A 80 7.08 18.90 10.64
N GLY A 81 6.23 18.15 9.93
CA GLY A 81 4.77 18.30 9.95
C GLY A 81 4.04 17.66 11.13
N ILE A 82 4.72 17.07 12.13
CA ILE A 82 4.10 16.48 13.33
C ILE A 82 3.64 17.61 14.28
N LEU A 83 2.53 18.26 13.94
CA LEU A 83 1.73 19.02 14.90
C LEU A 83 0.61 18.12 15.47
N ARG A 84 0.16 18.45 16.69
CA ARG A 84 -0.99 17.79 17.34
C ARG A 84 -2.16 17.68 16.35
N GLY A 85 -2.68 16.46 16.14
CA GLY A 85 -3.74 16.13 15.17
C GLY A 85 -3.32 15.23 14.01
N ARG A 86 -2.01 15.10 13.68
CA ARG A 86 -1.53 14.13 12.68
C ARG A 86 -1.08 12.79 13.29
N TYR A 87 -0.53 12.80 14.51
CA TYR A 87 -0.10 11.57 15.20
C TYR A 87 -1.28 10.64 15.56
N GLU A 88 -2.49 11.20 15.70
CA GLU A 88 -3.67 10.43 16.11
C GLU A 88 -4.05 9.37 15.07
N LEU A 89 -3.62 9.57 13.83
CA LEU A 89 -3.85 8.63 12.72
C LEU A 89 -2.97 7.40 12.81
N LEU A 90 -1.81 7.48 13.47
CA LEU A 90 -0.94 6.33 13.72
C LEU A 90 -1.63 5.26 14.59
N TRP A 91 -2.66 5.63 15.37
CA TRP A 91 -3.49 4.67 16.10
C TRP A 91 -4.25 3.71 15.18
N ILE A 92 -4.55 4.10 13.94
CA ILE A 92 -5.12 3.20 12.92
C ILE A 92 -4.11 2.10 12.58
N GLY A 93 -2.83 2.47 12.47
CA GLY A 93 -1.73 1.50 12.29
C GLY A 93 -1.67 0.51 13.45
N LEU A 94 -1.79 1.00 14.69
CA LEU A 94 -1.84 0.14 15.88
C LEU A 94 -3.04 -0.81 15.86
N GLY A 95 -4.23 -0.34 15.48
CA GLY A 95 -5.41 -1.18 15.29
C GLY A 95 -5.22 -2.24 14.20
N CYS A 96 -4.60 -1.87 13.08
CA CYS A 96 -4.26 -2.81 12.00
C CYS A 96 -3.27 -3.88 12.48
N THR A 97 -2.27 -3.52 13.30
CA THR A 97 -1.33 -4.46 13.89
C THR A 97 -2.03 -5.45 14.82
N ILE A 98 -2.97 -4.98 15.65
CA ILE A 98 -3.78 -5.86 16.50
C ILE A 98 -4.63 -6.81 15.65
N LEU A 99 -5.29 -6.31 14.61
CA LEU A 99 -6.07 -7.13 13.68
C LEU A 99 -5.20 -8.18 12.97
N ALA A 100 -3.99 -7.79 12.57
CA ALA A 100 -3.02 -8.70 11.97
C ALA A 100 -2.58 -9.79 12.97
N TYR A 101 -2.36 -9.42 14.23
CA TYR A 101 -2.00 -10.35 15.29
C TYR A 101 -3.10 -11.39 15.53
N ILE A 102 -4.37 -10.96 15.60
CA ILE A 102 -5.52 -11.88 15.74
C ILE A 102 -5.67 -12.79 14.52
N ALA A 103 -5.35 -12.27 13.32
CA ALA A 103 -5.41 -13.04 12.07
C ALA A 103 -4.13 -13.85 11.77
N ALA A 104 -3.11 -13.79 12.63
CA ALA A 104 -1.78 -14.34 12.36
C ALA A 104 -1.83 -15.85 12.07
N ASP A 105 -2.58 -16.63 12.85
CA ASP A 105 -2.74 -18.07 12.63
C ASP A 105 -3.31 -18.37 11.24
N ARG A 106 -4.28 -17.56 10.78
CA ARG A 106 -4.90 -17.71 9.46
C ARG A 106 -3.92 -17.37 8.33
N PHE A 107 -3.05 -16.38 8.54
CA PHE A 107 -1.99 -16.06 7.57
C PHE A 107 -0.93 -17.16 7.50
N THR A 108 -0.56 -17.75 8.63
CA THR A 108 0.36 -18.89 8.69
C THR A 108 -0.22 -20.09 7.91
N VAL A 109 -1.49 -20.43 8.14
CA VAL A 109 -2.16 -21.51 7.41
C VAL A 109 -2.27 -21.19 5.91
N ALA A 110 -2.62 -19.94 5.55
CA ALA A 110 -2.64 -19.52 4.15
C ALA A 110 -1.26 -19.61 3.48
N GLY A 111 -0.17 -19.40 4.23
CA GLY A 111 1.20 -19.58 3.77
C GLY A 111 1.55 -21.03 3.40
N MET A 112 0.83 -22.02 3.95
CA MET A 112 1.03 -23.45 3.63
C MET A 112 0.42 -23.86 2.28
N GLY A 113 -0.29 -22.94 1.60
CA GLY A 113 -0.84 -23.16 0.27
C GLY A 113 -2.36 -23.32 0.27
N LYS A 114 -2.95 -23.01 -0.88
CA LYS A 114 -4.41 -22.94 -1.08
C LYS A 114 -5.10 -24.24 -0.69
N ASP A 115 -4.59 -25.38 -1.14
CA ASP A 115 -5.21 -26.69 -0.93
C ASP A 115 -5.25 -27.08 0.55
N PHE A 116 -4.18 -26.79 1.29
CA PHE A 116 -4.09 -27.02 2.74
C PHE A 116 -5.07 -26.12 3.51
N THR A 117 -5.21 -24.87 3.05
CA THR A 117 -6.10 -23.88 3.67
C THR A 117 -7.58 -24.25 3.50
N THR A 118 -7.97 -24.69 2.30
CA THR A 118 -9.36 -25.12 2.02
C THR A 118 -9.73 -26.43 2.71
N ASN A 119 -8.79 -27.37 2.87
CA ASN A 119 -9.03 -28.63 3.60
C ASN A 119 -9.34 -28.40 5.09
N LEU A 120 -8.86 -27.30 5.67
CA LEU A 120 -9.15 -26.88 7.05
C LEU A 120 -10.45 -26.05 7.19
N GLY A 121 -11.22 -25.91 6.11
CA GLY A 121 -12.47 -25.12 6.10
C GLY A 121 -12.26 -23.61 6.04
N LEU A 122 -11.03 -23.14 5.85
CA LEU A 122 -10.69 -21.72 5.76
C LEU A 122 -10.79 -21.23 4.30
N ASN A 123 -11.47 -20.08 4.12
CA ASN A 123 -11.55 -19.46 2.80
C ASN A 123 -10.26 -18.68 2.49
N TYR A 124 -9.34 -19.32 1.78
CA TYR A 124 -8.05 -18.75 1.34
C TYR A 124 -8.18 -17.36 0.72
N GLN A 125 -9.20 -17.16 -0.12
CA GLN A 125 -9.40 -15.90 -0.83
C GLN A 125 -9.78 -14.75 0.12
N ARG A 126 -10.60 -15.02 1.15
CA ARG A 126 -10.93 -14.01 2.17
C ARG A 126 -9.72 -13.64 3.02
N VAL A 127 -8.88 -14.61 3.39
CA VAL A 127 -7.66 -14.36 4.17
C VAL A 127 -6.68 -13.49 3.39
N MET A 128 -6.45 -13.80 2.11
CA MET A 128 -5.58 -13.01 1.25
C MET A 128 -6.08 -11.57 1.06
N VAL A 129 -7.40 -11.38 0.86
CA VAL A 129 -8.00 -10.03 0.77
C VAL A 129 -7.83 -9.26 2.07
N LEU A 130 -8.02 -9.90 3.22
CA LEU A 130 -7.87 -9.26 4.52
C LEU A 130 -6.42 -8.82 4.75
N GLY A 131 -5.43 -9.66 4.43
CA GLY A 131 -4.02 -9.30 4.49
C GLY A 131 -3.68 -8.12 3.56
N LEU A 132 -4.20 -8.12 2.34
CA LEU A 132 -4.01 -7.04 1.37
C LEU A 132 -4.55 -5.70 1.90
N VAL A 133 -5.74 -5.72 2.50
CA VAL A 133 -6.37 -4.54 3.10
C VAL A 133 -5.55 -4.00 4.26
N ILE A 134 -5.07 -4.86 5.17
CA ILE A 134 -4.24 -4.46 6.31
C ILE A 134 -2.94 -3.82 5.83
N VAL A 135 -2.21 -4.48 4.92
CA VAL A 135 -0.93 -3.95 4.41
C VAL A 135 -1.15 -2.61 3.72
N SER A 136 -2.19 -2.49 2.89
CA SER A 136 -2.49 -1.23 2.21
C SER A 136 -2.87 -0.11 3.17
N LEU A 137 -3.64 -0.39 4.23
CA LEU A 137 -4.00 0.59 5.25
C LEU A 137 -2.77 1.06 6.03
N VAL A 138 -1.92 0.13 6.46
CA VAL A 138 -0.69 0.47 7.18
C VAL A 138 0.24 1.30 6.30
N SER A 139 0.46 0.93 5.04
CA SER A 139 1.25 1.72 4.10
C SER A 139 0.66 3.12 3.89
N ALA A 140 -0.66 3.26 3.76
CA ALA A 140 -1.30 4.55 3.58
C ALA A 140 -1.18 5.46 4.82
N VAL A 141 -1.32 4.90 6.03
CA VAL A 141 -1.21 5.64 7.30
C VAL A 141 0.23 6.07 7.56
N VAL A 142 1.22 5.24 7.21
CA VAL A 142 2.64 5.55 7.42
C VAL A 142 3.17 6.58 6.41
N LEU A 143 2.67 6.57 5.17
CA LEU A 143 3.17 7.43 4.09
C LEU A 143 2.59 8.86 4.07
N VAL A 144 1.49 9.16 4.79
CA VAL A 144 0.75 10.44 4.71
C VAL A 144 0.92 11.31 5.95
#